data_AF-A0A372ZY34-F1
#
_entry.id   AF-A0A372ZY34-F1
#
_cell.length_a   1.000
_cell.length_b   1.000
_cell.length_c   1.000
_cell.angle_alpha   90.00
_cell.angle_beta   90.00
_cell.angle_gamma   90.00
#
_symmetry.space_group_name_H-M   'P 1'
#
loop_
_entity.id
_entity.type
_entity.pdbx_description
1 polymer ?
#
loop_
_entity_poly.entity_id
_entity_poly.type
_entity_poly.pdbx_seq_one_letter_code
_entity_poly.pdbx_strand_id
1 'polypeptide(L)'
;MTLRRQIAAAVAAIAVLVAVAVGLLVHQAMIRQHVDQARSSSLATLDSALNDYERGGGKAVGRGAVLNDPALPERLRALAAGDRHGSLLVADGTGESMWAAGPVPDGVVSVRVDFTQDRQAIADLDRIILLTVVAAVFTTVLAGVLVADRISRRLRTAATAARGIAAGGTDTRIGELVDGKDEVADLAAAVDLMSRTLHRRLEDEQRFTADVAHELRTPLTGLVTAAELLPPGRPTQLVQNRVQALRGLVEDLLEVSRLDADAESPDLSAVPLERAARRTVTLTGLDVTVEITADRQVRTDLRRLDRILGNLILNAHRHGTGPVHLHVDGPRITVRDHGPGYPEDLLRHGPQRFRTNAPERGRGHGLGLTIATGHARVIGATLTFANHPAGGALATLTLPRTDPGHDGRAGPTPVGPALPVLRGAPCRVRTDDPRYWAGRDLSAGASRWRARMAANARYASIFAAPTRASGDTCFGSRSRYARAALAWST
;
A
#
# COMPACT_ATOMS: atom_id res chain seq x y z
N MET A 1 -19.07 13.54 6.36
CA MET A 1 -18.35 13.40 7.66
C MET A 1 -17.52 12.13 7.64
N THR A 2 -16.32 12.12 8.23
CA THR A 2 -15.48 10.91 8.29
C THR A 2 -16.06 9.89 9.28
N LEU A 3 -15.90 8.58 9.04
CA LEU A 3 -16.36 7.50 9.93
C LEU A 3 -15.92 7.72 11.39
N ARG A 4 -14.72 8.29 11.58
CA ARG A 4 -14.18 8.71 12.89
C ARG A 4 -15.11 9.70 13.61
N ARG A 5 -15.64 10.70 12.92
CA ARG A 5 -16.57 11.69 13.52
C ARG A 5 -17.92 11.06 13.85
N GLN A 6 -18.38 10.08 13.07
CA GLN A 6 -19.63 9.37 13.35
C GLN A 6 -19.53 8.47 14.58
N ILE A 7 -18.47 7.67 14.69
CA ILE A 7 -18.24 6.81 15.88
C ILE A 7 -18.05 7.68 17.13
N ALA A 8 -17.22 8.72 17.05
CA ALA A 8 -17.01 9.63 18.17
C ALA A 8 -18.31 10.35 18.58
N ALA A 9 -19.12 10.78 17.62
CA ALA A 9 -20.42 11.40 17.89
C ALA A 9 -21.40 10.42 18.51
N ALA A 10 -21.45 9.16 18.06
CA ALA A 10 -22.33 8.13 18.62
C ALA A 10 -21.93 7.77 20.06
N VAL A 11 -20.63 7.54 20.32
CA VAL A 11 -20.12 7.27 21.67
C VAL A 11 -20.39 8.46 22.60
N ALA A 12 -20.15 9.69 22.13
CA ALA A 12 -20.43 10.88 22.92
C ALA A 12 -21.94 11.05 23.20
N ALA A 13 -22.80 10.84 22.20
CA ALA A 13 -24.24 10.92 22.37
C ALA A 13 -24.77 9.90 23.38
N ILE A 14 -24.31 8.65 23.29
CA ILE A 14 -24.68 7.59 24.24
C ILE A 14 -24.15 7.92 25.64
N ALA A 15 -22.89 8.34 25.77
CA ALA A 15 -22.30 8.68 27.06
C ALA A 15 -23.05 9.85 27.75
N VAL A 16 -23.39 10.89 26.98
CA VAL A 16 -24.19 12.02 27.49
C VAL A 16 -25.59 11.58 27.89
N LEU A 17 -26.25 10.75 27.08
CA LEU A 17 -27.60 10.27 27.37
C LEU A 17 -27.64 9.42 28.65
N VAL A 18 -26.68 8.50 28.81
CA VAL A 18 -26.56 7.67 30.02
C VAL A 18 -26.24 8.54 31.23
N ALA A 19 -25.31 9.49 31.10
CA ALA A 19 -24.94 10.41 32.17
C ALA A 19 -26.12 11.26 32.66
N VAL A 20 -26.90 11.82 31.74
CA VAL A 20 -28.11 12.60 32.07
C VAL A 20 -29.16 11.72 32.72
N ALA A 21 -29.41 10.51 32.20
CA ALA A 21 -30.38 9.58 32.77
C ALA A 21 -30.01 9.18 34.20
N VAL A 22 -28.75 8.79 34.44
CA VAL A 22 -28.25 8.42 35.77
C VAL A 22 -28.28 9.62 36.72
N GLY A 23 -27.83 10.81 36.27
CA GLY A 23 -27.86 12.03 37.08
C GLY A 23 -29.28 12.40 37.54
N LEU A 24 -30.26 12.34 36.64
CA LEU A 24 -31.67 12.59 36.98
C LEU A 24 -32.23 11.54 37.94
N LEU A 25 -31.92 10.27 37.74
CA LEU A 25 -32.37 9.19 38.63
C LEU A 25 -31.80 9.36 40.05
N VAL A 26 -30.50 9.65 40.16
CA VAL A 26 -29.84 9.87 41.45
C VAL A 26 -30.43 11.10 42.15
N HIS A 27 -30.60 12.22 41.44
CA HIS A 27 -31.18 13.43 42.01
C HIS A 27 -32.62 13.20 42.51
N GLN A 28 -33.46 12.49 41.74
CA GLN A 28 -34.82 12.14 42.16
C GLN A 28 -34.86 11.15 43.33
N ALA A 29 -33.92 10.21 43.40
CA ALA A 29 -33.83 9.29 44.53
C ALA A 29 -33.39 10.03 45.80
N MET A 30 -32.42 10.93 45.68
CA MET A 30 -31.86 11.70 46.79
C MET A 30 -32.89 12.62 47.43
N ILE A 31 -33.63 13.40 46.63
CA ILE A 31 -34.70 14.28 47.14
C ILE A 31 -35.75 13.49 47.92
N ARG A 32 -36.19 12.34 47.38
CA ARG A 32 -37.17 11.48 48.05
C ARG A 32 -36.64 10.97 49.39
N GLN A 33 -35.41 10.46 49.40
CA GLN A 33 -34.78 9.93 50.60
C GLN A 33 -34.66 10.98 51.70
N HIS A 34 -34.27 12.22 51.38
CA HIS A 34 -34.13 13.28 52.38
C HIS A 34 -35.47 13.73 52.97
N VAL A 35 -36.51 13.85 52.14
CA VAL A 35 -37.85 14.21 52.62
C VAL A 35 -38.40 13.11 53.55
N ASP A 36 -38.22 11.84 53.19
CA ASP A 36 -38.66 10.70 54.01
C ASP A 36 -37.87 10.61 55.34
N GLN A 37 -36.57 10.89 55.30
CA GLN A 37 -35.72 10.94 56.50
C GLN A 37 -36.13 12.09 57.45
N ALA A 38 -36.36 13.29 56.92
CA ALA A 38 -36.85 14.42 57.72
C ALA A 38 -38.24 14.14 58.31
N ARG A 39 -39.11 13.50 57.52
CA ARG A 39 -40.45 13.11 57.95
C ARG A 39 -40.38 12.13 59.13
N SER A 40 -39.62 11.05 58.99
CA SER A 40 -39.45 10.04 60.05
C SER A 40 -38.82 10.62 61.32
N SER A 41 -37.81 11.49 61.19
CA SER A 41 -37.20 12.19 62.33
C SER A 41 -38.20 13.11 63.05
N SER A 42 -39.01 13.87 62.32
CA SER A 42 -40.04 14.75 62.91
C SER A 42 -41.12 13.96 63.66
N LEU A 43 -41.56 12.83 63.10
CA LEU A 43 -42.56 11.95 63.73
C LEU A 43 -42.00 11.25 64.97
N ALA A 44 -40.76 10.74 64.93
CA ALA A 44 -40.12 10.14 66.10
C ALA A 44 -39.94 11.14 67.25
N THR A 45 -39.66 12.40 66.92
CA THR A 45 -39.56 13.48 67.92
C THR A 45 -40.94 13.83 68.48
N LEU A 46 -41.99 13.86 67.66
CA LEU A 46 -43.37 14.03 68.10
C LEU A 46 -43.80 12.88 69.03
N ASP A 47 -43.54 11.62 68.67
CA ASP A 47 -43.87 10.47 69.51
C ASP A 47 -43.19 10.54 70.88
N SER A 48 -41.93 10.99 70.90
CA SER A 48 -41.21 11.22 72.16
C SER A 48 -41.86 12.32 73.00
N ALA A 49 -42.28 13.41 72.36
CA ALA A 49 -42.95 14.53 73.03
C ALA A 49 -44.34 14.17 73.57
N LEU A 50 -45.12 13.36 72.85
CA LEU A 50 -46.41 12.83 73.31
C LEU A 50 -46.23 11.90 74.51
N ASN A 51 -45.24 11.00 74.44
CA ASN A 51 -44.91 10.13 75.57
C ASN A 51 -44.45 10.91 76.82
N ASP A 52 -43.72 12.01 76.64
CA ASP A 52 -43.34 12.90 77.74
C ASP A 52 -44.55 13.64 78.33
N TYR A 53 -45.50 14.06 77.49
CA TYR A 53 -46.75 14.71 77.90
C TYR A 53 -47.62 13.79 78.77
N GLU A 54 -47.78 12.54 78.34
CA GLU A 54 -48.51 11.51 79.08
C GLU A 54 -47.85 11.21 80.43
N ARG A 55 -46.53 11.03 80.45
CA ARG A 55 -45.76 10.80 81.68
C ARG A 55 -45.75 12.01 82.62
N GLY A 56 -45.79 13.21 82.07
CA GLY A 56 -45.79 14.48 82.81
C GLY A 56 -47.15 14.93 83.32
N GLY A 57 -48.21 14.14 83.13
CA GLY A 57 -49.57 14.48 83.57
C GLY A 57 -50.14 15.73 82.89
N GLY A 58 -49.79 15.96 81.63
CA GLY A 58 -50.33 17.04 80.80
C GLY A 58 -49.70 18.43 81.00
N LYS A 59 -48.63 18.55 81.80
CA LYS A 59 -47.98 19.84 82.09
C LYS A 59 -46.62 20.04 81.46
N ALA A 60 -45.98 18.97 80.99
CA ALA A 60 -44.65 19.01 80.41
C ALA A 60 -44.69 18.44 79.00
N VAL A 61 -44.39 19.28 78.02
CA VAL A 61 -44.11 18.82 76.67
C VAL A 61 -42.59 18.70 76.55
N GLY A 62 -42.09 17.61 75.97
CA GLY A 62 -40.66 17.34 75.82
C GLY A 62 -39.88 18.47 75.14
N ARG A 63 -38.55 18.42 75.21
CA ARG A 63 -37.68 19.50 74.71
C ARG A 63 -37.87 19.71 73.19
N GLY A 64 -38.20 20.94 72.78
CA GLY A 64 -38.42 21.29 71.37
C GLY A 64 -39.85 21.09 70.86
N ALA A 65 -40.77 20.68 71.74
CA ALA A 65 -42.19 20.56 71.45
C ALA A 65 -42.98 21.69 72.14
N VAL A 66 -44.03 22.17 71.48
CA VAL A 66 -44.85 23.30 71.95
C VAL A 66 -46.31 22.88 71.99
N LEU A 67 -47.00 23.16 73.10
CA LEU A 67 -48.45 22.98 73.23
C LEU A 67 -49.17 24.20 72.62
N ASN A 68 -50.14 23.94 71.75
CA ASN A 68 -50.96 24.96 71.10
C ASN A 68 -50.13 26.05 70.39
N ASP A 69 -49.15 25.63 69.60
CA ASP A 69 -48.28 26.53 68.87
C ASP A 69 -49.07 27.41 67.88
N PRO A 70 -49.04 28.76 68.03
CA PRO A 70 -49.71 29.68 67.11
C PRO A 70 -49.11 29.63 65.70
N ALA A 71 -47.82 29.28 65.57
CA ALA A 71 -47.13 29.17 64.29
C ALA A 71 -47.40 27.83 63.56
N LEU A 72 -48.16 26.90 64.17
CA LEU A 72 -48.50 25.63 63.53
C LEU A 72 -49.26 25.85 62.21
N PRO A 73 -48.86 25.20 61.10
CA PRO A 73 -49.58 25.29 59.84
C PRO A 73 -51.04 24.85 59.95
N GLU A 74 -51.96 25.60 59.35
CA GLU A 74 -53.41 25.34 59.45
C GLU A 74 -53.80 23.92 59.02
N ARG A 75 -53.12 23.35 58.01
CA ARG A 75 -53.35 21.97 57.56
C ARG A 75 -53.04 20.94 58.64
N LEU A 76 -51.98 21.12 59.41
CA LEU A 76 -51.64 20.22 60.51
C LEU A 76 -52.54 20.44 61.72
N ARG A 77 -52.92 21.69 61.99
CA ARG A 77 -53.89 22.02 63.04
C ARG A 77 -55.25 21.37 62.79
N ALA A 78 -55.75 21.45 61.56
CA ALA A 78 -57.00 20.79 61.16
C ALA A 78 -56.91 19.26 61.21
N LEU A 79 -55.74 18.70 60.91
CA LEU A 79 -55.51 17.25 60.96
C LEU A 79 -55.48 16.73 62.41
N ALA A 80 -54.82 17.46 63.31
CA ALA A 80 -54.79 17.15 64.74
C ALA A 80 -56.17 17.33 65.41
N ALA A 81 -56.95 18.34 65.00
CA ALA A 81 -58.33 18.50 65.48
C ALA A 81 -59.25 17.32 65.13
N GLY A 82 -58.89 16.53 64.10
CA GLY A 82 -59.57 15.29 63.72
C GLY A 82 -58.97 14.03 64.37
N ASP A 83 -58.27 14.16 65.50
CA ASP A 83 -57.65 13.09 66.27
C ASP A 83 -56.62 12.25 65.49
N ARG A 84 -55.86 12.90 64.60
CA ARG A 84 -54.80 12.27 63.81
C ARG A 84 -53.48 13.02 63.96
N HIS A 85 -52.37 12.29 63.93
CA HIS A 85 -51.04 12.90 63.83
C HIS A 85 -50.58 12.95 62.36
N GLY A 86 -49.72 13.89 62.04
CA GLY A 86 -49.17 14.02 60.69
C GLY A 86 -47.97 14.96 60.63
N SER A 87 -47.36 15.01 59.45
CA SER A 87 -46.19 15.83 59.17
C SER A 87 -46.32 16.60 57.87
N LEU A 88 -45.70 17.78 57.80
CA LEU A 88 -45.75 18.69 56.66
C LEU A 88 -44.44 19.46 56.54
N LEU A 89 -43.86 19.48 55.33
CA LEU A 89 -42.74 20.35 55.02
C LEU A 89 -43.27 21.75 54.72
N VAL A 90 -42.75 22.76 55.41
CA VAL A 90 -43.15 24.17 55.23
C VAL A 90 -41.91 25.04 55.03
N ALA A 91 -41.98 25.91 54.03
CA ALA A 91 -41.01 26.99 53.84
C ALA A 91 -41.53 28.23 54.58
N ASP A 92 -40.76 28.72 55.56
CA ASP A 92 -41.00 29.98 56.27
C ASP A 92 -39.88 31.01 55.98
N GLY A 93 -40.02 32.23 56.51
CA GLY A 93 -39.02 33.29 56.30
C GLY A 93 -37.66 33.04 56.96
N THR A 94 -37.54 32.00 57.79
CA THR A 94 -36.31 31.58 58.48
C THR A 94 -35.67 30.33 57.86
N GLY A 95 -36.38 29.59 57.00
CA GLY A 95 -35.87 28.42 56.30
C GLY A 95 -36.98 27.44 55.89
N GLU A 96 -36.58 26.25 55.45
CA GLU A 96 -37.51 25.11 55.37
C GLU A 96 -37.43 24.31 56.67
N SER A 97 -38.57 23.97 57.23
CA SER A 97 -38.68 23.14 58.44
C SER A 97 -39.75 22.07 58.25
N MET A 98 -39.47 20.87 58.77
CA MET A 98 -40.44 19.78 58.82
C MET A 98 -41.24 19.90 60.12
N TRP A 99 -42.55 20.10 59.98
CA TRP A 99 -43.47 20.16 61.11
C TRP A 99 -44.10 18.79 61.33
N ALA A 100 -44.27 18.40 62.59
CA ALA A 100 -45.09 17.26 63.00
C ALA A 100 -46.02 17.69 64.13
N ALA A 101 -47.28 17.25 64.08
CA ALA A 101 -48.26 17.57 65.11
C ALA A 101 -49.18 16.39 65.43
N GLY A 102 -49.63 16.33 66.69
CA GLY A 102 -50.54 15.30 67.19
C GLY A 102 -51.50 15.85 68.26
N PRO A 103 -52.69 15.23 68.38
CA PRO A 103 -53.69 15.63 69.38
C PRO A 103 -53.27 15.26 70.80
N VAL A 104 -53.64 16.09 71.76
CA VAL A 104 -53.60 15.80 73.20
C VAL A 104 -54.90 16.32 73.86
N PRO A 105 -55.29 15.85 75.06
CA PRO A 105 -56.52 16.29 75.72
C PRO A 105 -56.66 17.81 75.87
N ASP A 106 -55.55 18.53 76.10
CA ASP A 106 -55.54 19.98 76.31
C ASP A 106 -55.12 20.78 75.05
N GLY A 107 -55.18 20.15 73.87
CA GLY A 107 -54.97 20.81 72.59
C GLY A 107 -54.11 20.03 71.59
N VAL A 108 -53.13 20.70 70.97
CA VAL A 108 -52.26 20.09 69.95
C VAL A 108 -50.80 20.28 70.35
N VAL A 109 -50.04 19.18 70.37
CA VAL A 109 -48.58 19.22 70.51
C VAL A 109 -47.97 19.28 69.12
N SER A 110 -47.03 20.21 68.92
CA SER A 110 -46.28 20.32 67.68
C SER A 110 -44.78 20.36 67.90
N VAL A 111 -44.05 19.81 66.93
CA VAL A 111 -42.60 19.82 66.85
C VAL A 111 -42.17 20.42 65.52
N ARG A 112 -41.11 21.21 65.54
CA ARG A 112 -40.46 21.77 64.35
C ARG A 112 -39.00 21.29 64.29
N VAL A 113 -38.63 20.65 63.20
CA VAL A 113 -37.23 20.25 62.91
C VAL A 113 -36.71 21.11 61.75
N ASP A 114 -35.59 21.81 61.98
CA ASP A 114 -34.98 22.66 60.95
C ASP A 114 -34.32 21.81 59.86
N PHE A 115 -34.75 22.02 58.61
CA PHE A 115 -34.30 21.29 57.43
C PHE A 115 -33.21 22.06 56.65
N THR A 116 -32.78 23.22 57.17
CA THR A 116 -31.78 24.10 56.53
C THR A 116 -30.39 23.47 56.48
N GLN A 117 -30.01 22.69 57.48
CA GLN A 117 -28.71 22.00 57.53
C GLN A 117 -28.63 20.82 56.56
N ASP A 118 -29.74 20.10 56.35
CA ASP A 118 -29.84 19.01 55.37
C ASP A 118 -29.73 19.53 53.93
N ARG A 119 -30.20 20.75 53.65
CA ARG A 119 -30.09 21.36 52.31
C ARG A 119 -28.66 21.67 51.87
N GLN A 120 -27.80 22.08 52.79
CA GLN A 120 -26.39 22.34 52.47
C GLN A 120 -25.66 21.04 52.13
N ALA A 121 -25.97 19.96 52.87
CA ALA A 121 -25.47 18.62 52.56
C ALA A 121 -25.95 18.10 51.19
N ILE A 122 -27.21 18.37 50.83
CA ILE A 122 -27.76 18.05 49.49
C ILE A 122 -27.02 18.81 48.40
N ALA A 123 -26.79 20.12 48.57
CA ALA A 123 -26.13 20.95 47.58
C ALA A 123 -24.66 20.54 47.34
N ASP A 124 -23.92 20.18 48.39
CA ASP A 124 -22.55 19.68 48.28
C ASP A 124 -22.52 18.32 47.58
N LEU A 125 -23.48 17.44 47.87
CA LEU A 125 -23.59 16.16 47.19
C LEU A 125 -23.95 16.31 45.71
N ASP A 126 -24.89 17.19 45.36
CA ASP A 126 -25.24 17.52 43.98
C ASP A 126 -24.02 18.03 43.20
N ARG A 127 -23.16 18.83 43.83
CA ARG A 127 -21.91 19.32 43.21
C ARG A 127 -20.92 18.18 42.93
N ILE A 128 -20.77 17.24 43.87
CA ILE A 128 -19.91 16.06 43.70
C ILE A 128 -20.48 15.15 42.60
N ILE A 129 -21.80 14.93 42.57
CA ILE A 129 -22.47 14.17 41.51
C ILE A 129 -22.24 14.84 40.15
N LEU A 130 -22.42 16.15 40.03
CA LEU A 130 -22.19 16.86 38.78
C LEU A 130 -20.74 16.70 38.30
N LEU A 131 -19.77 16.88 39.21
CA LEU A 131 -18.35 16.78 38.86
C LEU A 131 -17.98 15.35 38.43
N THR A 132 -18.47 14.34 39.12
CA THR A 132 -18.23 12.93 38.77
C THR A 132 -18.88 12.55 37.44
N VAL A 133 -20.10 13.00 37.18
CA VAL A 133 -20.79 12.77 35.89
C VAL A 133 -20.04 13.44 34.75
N VAL A 134 -19.63 14.70 34.90
CA VAL A 134 -18.84 15.42 33.88
C VAL A 134 -17.50 14.72 33.62
N ALA A 135 -16.80 14.30 34.67
CA ALA A 135 -15.54 13.56 34.55
C ALA A 135 -15.73 12.20 33.85
N ALA A 136 -16.81 11.47 34.15
CA ALA A 136 -17.14 10.20 33.52
C ALA A 136 -17.46 10.35 32.01
N VAL A 137 -18.22 11.39 31.64
CA VAL A 137 -18.50 11.70 30.23
C VAL A 137 -17.21 12.08 29.51
N PHE A 138 -16.40 12.98 30.09
CA PHE A 138 -15.15 13.42 29.50
C PHE A 138 -14.19 12.26 29.25
N THR A 139 -13.98 11.40 30.25
CA THR A 139 -13.10 10.23 30.13
C THR A 139 -13.59 9.22 29.09
N THR A 140 -14.90 8.97 29.02
CA THR A 140 -15.50 8.06 28.04
C THR A 140 -15.37 8.58 26.61
N VAL A 141 -15.64 9.88 26.40
CA VAL A 141 -15.47 10.53 25.09
C VAL A 141 -14.01 10.51 24.66
N LEU A 142 -13.09 10.84 25.57
CA LEU A 142 -11.65 10.84 25.30
C LEU A 142 -11.16 9.44 24.91
N ALA A 143 -11.52 8.41 25.68
CA ALA A 143 -11.18 7.01 25.39
C ALA A 143 -11.74 6.56 24.03
N GLY A 144 -13.02 6.88 23.74
CA GLY A 144 -13.66 6.55 22.47
C GLY A 144 -12.96 7.20 21.27
N VAL A 145 -12.56 8.47 21.38
CA VAL A 145 -11.82 9.17 20.32
C VAL A 145 -10.44 8.56 20.08
N LEU A 146 -9.72 8.18 21.15
CA LEU A 146 -8.40 7.55 21.05
C LEU A 146 -8.46 6.18 20.38
N VAL A 147 -9.42 5.34 20.77
CA VAL A 147 -9.63 4.01 20.16
C VAL A 147 -10.03 4.16 18.69
N ALA A 148 -10.96 5.06 18.38
CA ALA A 148 -11.38 5.31 17.00
C ALA A 148 -10.24 5.84 16.11
N ASP A 149 -9.36 6.70 16.63
CA ASP A 149 -8.20 7.18 15.88
C ASP A 149 -7.18 6.07 15.63
N ARG A 150 -6.92 5.21 16.62
CA ARG A 150 -6.00 4.06 16.49
C ARG A 150 -6.46 3.09 15.40
N ILE A 151 -7.74 2.70 15.42
CA ILE A 151 -8.33 1.79 14.42
C ILE A 151 -8.35 2.44 13.03
N SER A 152 -8.79 3.70 12.95
CA SER A 152 -8.86 4.43 11.67
C SER A 152 -7.49 4.59 11.00
N ARG A 153 -6.42 4.84 11.77
CA ARG A 153 -5.06 4.92 11.25
C ARG A 153 -4.60 3.59 10.66
N ARG A 154 -4.78 2.48 11.40
CA ARG A 154 -4.42 1.14 10.93
C ARG A 154 -5.12 0.77 9.61
N LEU A 155 -6.44 1.03 9.53
CA LEU A 155 -7.22 0.80 8.31
C LEU A 155 -6.75 1.65 7.12
N ARG A 156 -6.37 2.92 7.36
CA ARG A 156 -5.83 3.79 6.29
C ARG A 156 -4.49 3.30 5.77
N THR A 157 -3.61 2.83 6.65
CA THR A 157 -2.31 2.26 6.23
C THR A 157 -2.54 1.04 5.34
N ALA A 158 -3.38 0.09 5.77
CA ALA A 158 -3.75 -1.08 4.97
C ALA A 158 -4.39 -0.69 3.63
N ALA A 159 -5.33 0.26 3.63
CA ALA A 159 -5.99 0.73 2.42
C ALA A 159 -5.03 1.46 1.46
N THR A 160 -4.04 2.19 1.97
CA THR A 160 -3.06 2.90 1.15
C THR A 160 -2.09 1.92 0.50
N ALA A 161 -1.65 0.89 1.22
CA ALA A 161 -0.84 -0.18 0.66
C ALA A 161 -1.60 -0.99 -0.40
N ALA A 162 -2.87 -1.34 -0.16
CA ALA A 162 -3.72 -1.99 -1.15
C ALA A 162 -3.88 -1.15 -2.43
N ARG A 163 -4.03 0.17 -2.32
CA ARG A 163 -4.04 1.08 -3.47
C ARG A 163 -2.69 1.17 -4.18
N GLY A 164 -1.58 1.12 -3.44
CA GLY A 164 -0.23 1.06 -4.00
C GLY A 164 -0.01 -0.19 -4.86
N ILE A 165 -0.48 -1.35 -4.37
CA ILE A 165 -0.45 -2.61 -5.11
C ILE A 165 -1.33 -2.52 -6.38
N ALA A 166 -2.54 -1.97 -6.26
CA ALA A 166 -3.43 -1.77 -7.41
C ALA A 166 -2.84 -0.80 -8.46
N ALA A 167 -1.94 0.09 -8.06
CA ALA A 167 -1.23 1.03 -8.94
C ALA A 167 0.11 0.48 -9.48
N GLY A 168 0.46 -0.78 -9.18
CA GLY A 168 1.69 -1.41 -9.67
C GLY A 168 2.96 -1.14 -8.84
N GLY A 169 2.82 -0.61 -7.62
CA GLY A 169 3.95 -0.39 -6.71
C GLY A 169 4.43 -1.69 -6.05
N THR A 170 5.71 -2.02 -6.21
CA THR A 170 6.31 -3.33 -5.89
C THR A 170 6.86 -3.49 -4.47
N ASP A 171 6.78 -2.48 -3.58
CA ASP A 171 7.62 -2.51 -2.37
C ASP A 171 6.98 -1.96 -1.08
N THR A 172 5.78 -2.45 -0.73
CA THR A 172 5.23 -2.19 0.62
C THR A 172 4.73 -3.46 1.26
N ARG A 173 5.56 -4.03 2.14
CA ARG A 173 5.18 -5.13 3.04
C ARG A 173 4.24 -4.60 4.12
N ILE A 174 3.00 -5.06 4.10
CA ILE A 174 1.94 -4.58 5.00
C ILE A 174 2.11 -5.21 6.39
N GLY A 175 2.61 -6.44 6.44
CA GLY A 175 2.69 -7.26 7.66
C GLY A 175 3.61 -6.71 8.76
N GLU A 176 4.62 -5.90 8.42
CA GLU A 176 5.50 -5.29 9.45
C GLU A 176 4.92 -4.03 10.09
N LEU A 177 3.88 -3.41 9.50
CA LEU A 177 3.33 -2.14 9.98
C LEU A 177 2.11 -2.32 10.89
N VAL A 178 1.52 -3.52 10.95
CA VAL A 178 0.31 -3.82 11.72
C VAL A 178 0.60 -4.93 12.72
N ASP A 179 1.15 -4.53 13.87
CA ASP A 179 1.38 -5.44 15.00
C ASP A 179 0.07 -5.63 15.80
N GLY A 180 -0.44 -6.87 15.84
CA GLY A 180 -1.67 -7.24 16.54
C GLY A 180 -2.29 -8.57 16.10
N LYS A 181 -3.10 -9.18 16.98
CA LYS A 181 -4.01 -10.31 16.69
C LYS A 181 -5.46 -9.81 16.62
N ASP A 182 -5.69 -8.78 15.81
CA ASP A 182 -7.02 -8.19 15.60
C ASP A 182 -7.51 -8.46 14.17
N GLU A 183 -8.80 -8.26 13.91
CA GLU A 183 -9.43 -8.47 12.60
C GLU A 183 -8.80 -7.57 11.51
N VAL A 184 -8.19 -6.46 11.93
CA VAL A 184 -7.47 -5.56 11.03
C VAL A 184 -6.13 -6.16 10.59
N ALA A 185 -5.42 -6.86 11.48
CA ALA A 185 -4.22 -7.62 11.15
C ALA A 185 -4.53 -8.80 10.22
N ASP A 186 -5.64 -9.52 10.44
CA ASP A 186 -6.08 -10.61 9.57
C ASP A 186 -6.37 -10.12 8.14
N LEU A 187 -7.06 -8.97 8.00
CA LEU A 187 -7.29 -8.34 6.70
C LEU A 187 -5.98 -7.92 6.02
N ALA A 188 -5.07 -7.32 6.77
CA ALA A 188 -3.74 -6.94 6.26
C ALA A 188 -2.95 -8.16 5.76
N ALA A 189 -2.97 -9.26 6.51
CA ALA A 189 -2.34 -10.52 6.13
C ALA A 189 -2.97 -11.13 4.87
N ALA A 190 -4.30 -11.08 4.74
CA ALA A 190 -5.02 -11.56 3.55
C ALA A 190 -4.65 -10.77 2.28
N VAL A 191 -4.57 -9.44 2.37
CA VAL A 191 -4.14 -8.59 1.25
C VAL A 191 -2.69 -8.87 0.86
N ASP A 192 -1.81 -9.04 1.84
CA ASP A 192 -0.40 -9.37 1.60
C ASP A 192 -0.23 -10.75 0.93
N LEU A 193 -1.02 -11.75 1.36
CA LEU A 193 -1.07 -13.07 0.72
C LEU A 193 -1.59 -13.00 -0.72
N MET A 194 -2.62 -12.20 -0.98
CA MET A 194 -3.15 -11.97 -2.33
C MET A 194 -2.09 -11.35 -3.23
N SER A 195 -1.38 -10.31 -2.75
CA SER A 195 -0.29 -9.65 -3.49
C SER A 195 0.83 -10.63 -3.84
N ARG A 196 1.29 -11.43 -2.86
CA ARG A 196 2.32 -12.46 -3.06
C ARG A 196 1.89 -13.54 -4.06
N THR A 197 0.63 -13.97 -3.99
CA THR A 197 0.07 -14.96 -4.91
C THR A 197 0.00 -14.42 -6.34
N LEU A 198 -0.42 -13.17 -6.51
CA LEU A 198 -0.49 -12.52 -7.82
C LEU A 198 0.90 -12.37 -8.45
N HIS A 199 1.89 -11.89 -7.67
CA HIS A 199 3.27 -11.74 -8.14
C HIS A 199 3.85 -13.09 -8.59
N ARG A 200 3.67 -14.15 -7.82
CA ARG A 200 4.12 -15.49 -8.20
C ARG A 200 3.48 -15.96 -9.52
N ARG A 201 2.17 -15.74 -9.70
CA ARG A 201 1.51 -16.11 -10.97
C ARG A 201 2.09 -15.36 -12.17
N LEU A 202 2.40 -14.07 -12.02
CA LEU A 202 3.04 -13.30 -13.09
C LEU A 202 4.46 -13.80 -13.39
N GLU A 203 5.26 -14.09 -12.37
CA GLU A 203 6.59 -14.69 -12.56
C GLU A 203 6.52 -16.08 -13.21
N ASP A 204 5.56 -16.91 -12.83
CA ASP A 204 5.39 -18.25 -13.38
C ASP A 204 4.95 -18.19 -14.85
N GLU A 205 4.07 -17.24 -15.21
CA GLU A 205 3.66 -17.01 -16.61
C GLU A 205 4.80 -16.47 -17.47
N GLN A 206 5.68 -15.64 -16.89
CA GLN A 206 6.93 -15.19 -17.53
C GLN A 206 7.89 -16.36 -17.80
N ARG A 207 8.15 -17.19 -16.77
CA ARG A 207 9.01 -18.38 -16.91
C ARG A 207 8.44 -19.34 -17.94
N PHE A 208 7.14 -19.62 -17.88
CA PHE A 208 6.45 -20.47 -18.86
C PHE A 208 6.63 -19.95 -20.29
N THR A 209 6.44 -18.65 -20.51
CA THR A 209 6.66 -18.02 -21.82
C THR A 209 8.11 -18.18 -22.30
N ALA A 210 9.09 -18.00 -21.40
CA ALA A 210 10.49 -18.15 -21.72
C ALA A 210 10.87 -19.61 -22.03
N ASP A 211 10.29 -20.57 -21.32
CA ASP A 211 10.51 -22.00 -21.55
C ASP A 211 9.88 -22.43 -22.88
N VAL A 212 8.64 -22.01 -23.16
CA VAL A 212 7.98 -22.22 -24.46
C VAL A 212 8.80 -21.61 -25.60
N ALA A 213 9.42 -20.43 -25.38
CA ALA A 213 10.33 -19.82 -26.36
C ALA A 213 11.49 -20.74 -26.72
N HIS A 214 12.10 -21.35 -25.70
CA HIS A 214 13.25 -22.22 -25.87
C HIS A 214 12.86 -23.54 -26.55
N GLU A 215 11.78 -24.16 -26.08
CA GLU A 215 11.24 -25.40 -26.62
C GLU A 215 10.75 -25.28 -28.06
N LEU A 216 10.25 -24.11 -28.48
CA LEU A 216 9.86 -23.87 -29.88
C LEU A 216 11.05 -23.57 -30.80
N ARG A 217 12.13 -22.94 -30.29
CA ARG A 217 13.30 -22.59 -31.09
C ARG A 217 14.04 -23.84 -31.60
N THR A 218 14.15 -24.88 -30.77
CA THR A 218 14.85 -26.13 -31.11
C THR A 218 14.25 -26.87 -32.31
N PRO A 219 12.96 -27.26 -32.34
CA PRO A 219 12.35 -27.95 -33.48
C PRO A 219 12.32 -27.06 -34.72
N LEU A 220 12.17 -25.75 -34.53
CA LEU A 220 12.14 -24.80 -35.62
C LEU A 220 13.51 -24.64 -36.29
N THR A 221 14.59 -24.67 -35.49
CA THR A 221 15.97 -24.73 -36.03
C THR A 221 16.16 -26.02 -36.83
N GLY A 222 15.67 -27.16 -36.33
CA GLY A 222 15.69 -28.43 -37.07
C GLY A 222 14.94 -28.37 -38.40
N LEU A 223 13.77 -27.72 -38.45
CA LEU A 223 13.01 -27.51 -39.68
C LEU A 223 13.74 -26.61 -40.68
N VAL A 224 14.43 -25.55 -40.21
CA VAL A 224 15.25 -24.69 -41.07
C VAL A 224 16.38 -25.52 -41.69
N THR A 225 17.13 -26.26 -40.87
CA THR A 225 18.24 -27.10 -41.36
C THR A 225 17.74 -28.17 -42.33
N ALA A 226 16.61 -28.83 -42.04
CA ALA A 226 16.02 -29.81 -42.94
C ALA A 226 15.57 -29.19 -44.27
N ALA A 227 15.03 -27.97 -44.25
CA ALA A 227 14.65 -27.25 -45.45
C ALA A 227 15.87 -26.79 -46.28
N GLU A 228 17.01 -26.50 -45.65
CA GLU A 228 18.28 -26.18 -46.32
C GLU A 228 18.89 -27.40 -47.05
N LEU A 229 18.63 -28.61 -46.57
CA LEU A 229 19.11 -29.87 -47.17
C LEU A 229 18.28 -30.34 -48.37
N LEU A 230 17.14 -29.69 -48.67
CA LEU A 230 16.31 -30.05 -49.82
C LEU A 230 17.02 -29.72 -51.15
N PRO A 231 16.85 -30.55 -52.19
CA PRO A 231 17.46 -30.29 -53.49
C PRO A 231 16.95 -28.96 -54.08
N PRO A 232 17.79 -28.20 -54.80
CA PRO A 232 17.42 -26.90 -55.33
C PRO A 232 16.25 -27.01 -56.30
N GLY A 233 15.22 -26.21 -56.07
CA GLY A 233 14.01 -26.19 -56.90
C GLY A 233 13.01 -25.15 -56.44
N ARG A 234 12.05 -24.81 -57.31
CA ARG A 234 10.95 -23.87 -56.99
C ARG A 234 10.15 -24.32 -55.75
N PRO A 235 9.81 -25.62 -55.56
CA PRO A 235 9.12 -26.08 -54.35
C PRO A 235 9.97 -25.93 -53.08
N THR A 236 11.27 -26.21 -53.17
CA THR A 236 12.23 -26.05 -52.07
C THR A 236 12.33 -24.60 -51.60
N GLN A 237 12.43 -23.65 -52.53
CA GLN A 237 12.43 -22.23 -52.20
C GLN A 237 11.13 -21.79 -51.51
N LEU A 238 9.98 -22.35 -51.90
CA LEU A 238 8.70 -22.08 -51.23
C LEU A 238 8.69 -22.61 -49.79
N VAL A 239 9.20 -23.84 -49.57
CA VAL A 239 9.30 -24.44 -48.23
C VAL A 239 10.26 -23.65 -47.35
N GLN A 240 11.47 -23.35 -47.84
CA GLN A 240 12.47 -22.54 -47.11
C GLN A 240 11.91 -21.17 -46.72
N ASN A 241 11.26 -20.47 -47.66
CA ASN A 241 10.60 -19.19 -47.39
C ASN A 241 9.49 -19.32 -46.34
N ARG A 242 8.75 -20.43 -46.33
CA ARG A 242 7.66 -20.65 -45.37
C ARG A 242 8.18 -20.99 -43.97
N VAL A 243 9.24 -21.79 -43.87
CA VAL A 243 9.90 -22.10 -42.61
C VAL A 243 10.56 -20.85 -42.01
N GLN A 244 11.20 -20.02 -42.83
CA GLN A 244 11.77 -18.75 -42.37
C GLN A 244 10.69 -17.76 -41.92
N ALA A 245 9.54 -17.73 -42.60
CA ALA A 245 8.40 -16.92 -42.15
C ALA A 245 7.84 -17.43 -40.80
N LEU A 246 7.75 -18.75 -40.60
CA LEU A 246 7.32 -19.34 -39.34
C LEU A 246 8.30 -19.01 -38.21
N ARG A 247 9.61 -19.04 -38.49
CA ARG A 247 10.66 -18.61 -37.56
C ARG A 247 10.42 -17.20 -37.06
N GLY A 248 10.29 -16.26 -38.01
CA GLY A 248 10.06 -14.86 -37.70
C GLY A 248 8.79 -14.66 -36.88
N LEU A 249 7.70 -15.33 -37.25
CA LEU A 249 6.44 -15.27 -36.49
C LEU A 249 6.61 -15.72 -35.04
N VAL A 250 7.27 -16.85 -34.81
CA VAL A 250 7.49 -17.37 -33.45
C VAL A 250 8.37 -16.43 -32.65
N GLU A 251 9.47 -15.96 -33.24
CA GLU A 251 10.37 -14.98 -32.60
C GLU A 251 9.63 -13.68 -32.25
N ASP A 252 8.83 -13.14 -33.16
CA ASP A 252 7.99 -11.95 -32.98
C ASP A 252 6.95 -12.15 -31.87
N LEU A 253 6.29 -13.32 -31.83
CA LEU A 253 5.30 -13.63 -30.78
C LEU A 253 5.94 -13.69 -29.40
N LEU A 254 7.11 -14.32 -29.30
CA LEU A 254 7.87 -14.43 -28.05
C LEU A 254 8.39 -13.07 -27.60
N GLU A 255 8.81 -12.21 -28.54
CA GLU A 255 9.20 -10.83 -28.26
C GLU A 255 8.02 -10.02 -27.70
N VAL A 256 6.86 -10.08 -28.34
CA VAL A 256 5.62 -9.45 -27.86
C VAL A 256 5.26 -9.94 -26.45
N SER A 257 5.36 -11.24 -26.19
CA SER A 257 5.04 -11.81 -24.88
C SER A 257 6.02 -11.36 -23.78
N ARG A 258 7.29 -11.12 -24.11
CA ARG A 258 8.28 -10.57 -23.18
C ARG A 258 8.04 -9.10 -22.88
N LEU A 259 7.64 -8.33 -23.89
CA LEU A 259 7.33 -6.91 -23.74
C LEU A 259 6.09 -6.67 -22.88
N ASP A 260 5.08 -7.53 -22.98
CA ASP A 260 3.87 -7.46 -22.15
C ASP A 260 4.13 -7.72 -20.67
N ALA A 261 5.12 -8.55 -20.37
CA ALA A 261 5.40 -8.96 -19.01
C ALA A 261 6.22 -7.93 -18.21
N ASP A 262 6.57 -6.78 -18.81
CA ASP A 262 7.39 -5.70 -18.22
C ASP A 262 8.72 -6.17 -17.58
N ALA A 263 9.20 -7.36 -17.98
CA ALA A 263 10.31 -8.06 -17.36
C ALA A 263 11.70 -7.53 -17.79
N GLU A 264 11.75 -6.53 -18.67
CA GLU A 264 12.98 -6.07 -19.30
C GLU A 264 13.26 -4.60 -18.94
N SER A 265 14.30 -4.36 -18.14
CA SER A 265 14.82 -3.01 -17.89
C SER A 265 15.55 -2.47 -19.13
N PRO A 266 15.32 -1.21 -19.54
CA PRO A 266 16.05 -0.60 -20.65
C PRO A 266 17.49 -0.26 -20.25
N ASP A 267 18.45 -0.55 -21.12
CA ASP A 267 19.85 -0.10 -20.96
C ASP A 267 20.02 1.29 -21.57
N LEU A 268 19.83 2.32 -20.75
CA LEU A 268 19.77 3.72 -21.20
C LEU A 268 21.16 4.32 -21.36
N SER A 269 21.55 4.56 -22.61
CA SER A 269 22.80 5.23 -22.98
C SER A 269 22.52 6.54 -23.74
N ALA A 270 23.48 7.48 -23.72
CA ALA A 270 23.36 8.71 -24.50
C ALA A 270 23.61 8.41 -25.99
N VAL A 271 22.57 8.53 -26.82
CA VAL A 271 22.60 8.18 -28.24
C VAL A 271 22.32 9.41 -29.10
N PRO A 272 23.20 9.78 -30.05
CA PRO A 272 22.87 10.75 -31.10
C PRO A 272 21.84 10.15 -32.07
N LEU A 273 20.70 10.82 -32.25
CA LEU A 273 19.58 10.27 -33.00
C LEU A 273 19.85 10.21 -34.50
N GLU A 274 20.62 11.15 -35.06
CA GLU A 274 21.06 11.06 -36.44
C GLU A 274 21.83 9.76 -36.69
N ARG A 275 22.80 9.45 -35.83
CA ARG A 275 23.63 8.24 -35.97
C ARG A 275 22.81 6.97 -35.83
N ALA A 276 21.85 6.96 -34.90
CA ALA A 276 20.94 5.82 -34.74
C ALA A 276 20.07 5.63 -35.99
N ALA A 277 19.40 6.68 -36.46
CA ALA A 277 18.53 6.63 -37.63
C ALA A 277 19.26 6.16 -38.90
N ARG A 278 20.42 6.75 -39.21
CA ARG A 278 21.23 6.33 -40.37
C ARG A 278 21.68 4.88 -40.25
N ARG A 279 22.15 4.46 -39.07
CA ARG A 279 22.55 3.07 -38.82
C ARG A 279 21.39 2.11 -39.02
N THR A 280 20.20 2.39 -38.51
CA THR A 280 19.05 1.51 -38.70
C THR A 280 18.66 1.40 -40.18
N VAL A 281 18.65 2.51 -40.92
CA VAL A 281 18.40 2.49 -42.37
C VAL A 281 19.41 1.58 -43.10
N THR A 282 20.70 1.73 -42.80
CA THR A 282 21.74 0.85 -43.37
C THR A 282 21.52 -0.62 -43.03
N LEU A 283 21.11 -0.94 -41.80
CA LEU A 283 20.84 -2.32 -41.37
C LEU A 283 19.62 -2.92 -42.07
N THR A 284 18.60 -2.11 -42.41
CA THR A 284 17.43 -2.60 -43.14
C THR A 284 17.73 -2.90 -44.61
N GLY A 285 18.71 -2.21 -45.21
CA GLY A 285 19.04 -2.34 -46.63
C GLY A 285 17.93 -1.87 -47.58
N LEU A 286 16.94 -1.12 -47.07
CA LEU A 286 15.82 -0.59 -47.83
C LEU A 286 16.10 0.85 -48.26
N ASP A 287 15.49 1.27 -49.37
CA ASP A 287 15.59 2.65 -49.86
C ASP A 287 14.76 3.59 -48.98
N VAL A 288 15.43 4.42 -48.20
CA VAL A 288 14.84 5.39 -47.26
C VAL A 288 15.60 6.71 -47.35
N THR A 289 14.88 7.79 -47.61
CA THR A 289 15.44 9.14 -47.60
C THR A 289 15.50 9.63 -46.16
N VAL A 290 16.70 9.97 -45.67
CA VAL A 290 16.91 10.45 -44.29
C VAL A 290 17.14 11.95 -44.28
N GLU A 291 16.26 12.68 -43.59
CA GLU A 291 16.34 14.13 -43.39
C GLU A 291 16.55 14.45 -41.91
N ILE A 292 17.50 15.34 -41.61
CA ILE A 292 17.82 15.74 -40.23
C ILE A 292 17.67 17.25 -40.14
N THR A 293 16.68 17.71 -39.36
CA THR A 293 16.49 19.15 -39.09
C THR A 293 17.23 19.57 -37.83
N ALA A 294 17.18 18.76 -36.77
CA ALA A 294 17.91 19.01 -35.53
C ALA A 294 18.35 17.68 -34.91
N ASP A 295 19.66 17.46 -34.77
CA ASP A 295 20.19 16.32 -34.02
C ASP A 295 20.24 16.61 -32.52
N ARG A 296 19.91 15.60 -31.72
CA ARG A 296 19.91 15.66 -30.25
C ARG A 296 20.43 14.34 -29.70
N GLN A 297 21.20 14.43 -28.62
CA GLN A 297 21.50 13.25 -27.80
C GLN A 297 20.34 12.99 -26.84
N VAL A 298 19.83 11.76 -26.86
CA VAL A 298 18.77 11.30 -25.96
C VAL A 298 19.24 10.06 -25.21
N ARG A 299 18.86 9.94 -23.93
CA ARG A 299 19.11 8.74 -23.14
C ARG A 299 18.10 7.66 -23.52
N THR A 300 18.55 6.64 -24.25
CA THR A 300 17.69 5.56 -24.74
C THR A 300 18.47 4.26 -24.88
N ASP A 301 17.75 3.14 -25.00
CA ASP A 301 18.30 1.84 -25.39
C ASP A 301 18.41 1.78 -26.92
N LEU A 302 19.64 1.75 -27.43
CA LEU A 302 19.93 1.77 -28.87
C LEU A 302 19.36 0.54 -29.58
N ARG A 303 19.41 -0.63 -28.95
CA ARG A 303 18.92 -1.89 -29.52
C ARG A 303 17.40 -1.83 -29.72
N ARG A 304 16.68 -1.30 -28.72
CA ARG A 304 15.22 -1.11 -28.82
C ARG A 304 14.86 -0.06 -29.86
N LEU A 305 15.60 1.04 -29.92
CA LEU A 305 15.40 2.08 -30.94
C LEU A 305 15.58 1.50 -32.35
N ASP A 306 16.63 0.72 -32.60
CA ASP A 306 16.81 0.01 -33.87
C ASP A 306 15.62 -0.89 -34.21
N ARG A 307 15.09 -1.61 -33.21
CA ARG A 307 13.95 -2.51 -33.38
C ARG A 307 12.66 -1.75 -33.71
N ILE A 308 12.42 -0.61 -33.06
CA ILE A 308 11.28 0.27 -33.35
C ILE A 308 11.38 0.79 -34.79
N LEU A 309 12.49 1.47 -35.12
CA LEU A 309 12.68 2.09 -36.42
C LEU A 309 12.68 1.04 -37.54
N GLY A 310 13.34 -0.10 -37.34
CA GLY A 310 13.33 -1.21 -38.31
C GLY A 310 11.91 -1.70 -38.61
N ASN A 311 11.08 -1.90 -37.58
CA ASN A 311 9.68 -2.30 -37.77
C ASN A 311 8.85 -1.23 -38.50
N LEU A 312 9.06 0.05 -38.19
CA LEU A 312 8.37 1.14 -38.87
C LEU A 312 8.76 1.24 -40.35
N ILE A 313 10.05 1.15 -40.66
CA ILE A 313 10.59 1.19 -42.03
C ILE A 313 10.09 -0.02 -42.84
N LEU A 314 10.18 -1.24 -42.26
CA LEU A 314 9.67 -2.45 -42.90
C LEU A 314 8.16 -2.36 -43.18
N ASN A 315 7.40 -1.77 -42.27
CA ASN A 315 5.96 -1.56 -42.46
C ASN A 315 5.68 -0.56 -43.59
N ALA A 316 6.38 0.58 -43.59
CA ALA A 316 6.26 1.61 -44.62
C ALA A 316 6.59 1.07 -46.02
N HIS A 317 7.63 0.23 -46.14
CA HIS A 317 8.00 -0.36 -47.42
C HIS A 317 7.04 -1.47 -47.89
N ARG A 318 6.46 -2.23 -46.94
CA ARG A 318 5.58 -3.36 -47.25
C ARG A 318 4.15 -2.95 -47.59
N HIS A 319 3.63 -1.96 -46.88
CA HIS A 319 2.22 -1.55 -46.96
C HIS A 319 2.03 -0.15 -47.55
N GLY A 320 3.08 0.65 -47.59
CA GLY A 320 3.07 1.97 -48.18
C GLY A 320 3.45 1.97 -49.66
N THR A 321 3.75 3.15 -50.17
CA THR A 321 4.36 3.37 -51.49
C THR A 321 5.58 4.26 -51.30
N GLY A 322 6.66 3.95 -52.00
CA GLY A 322 7.90 4.74 -51.93
C GLY A 322 7.73 6.12 -52.60
N PRO A 323 8.63 7.07 -52.30
CA PRO A 323 9.75 6.97 -51.37
C PRO A 323 9.34 6.98 -49.89
N VAL A 324 10.07 6.25 -49.05
CA VAL A 324 9.91 6.29 -47.58
C VAL A 324 10.84 7.38 -47.02
N HIS A 325 10.29 8.29 -46.23
CA HIS A 325 11.04 9.37 -45.60
C HIS A 325 11.17 9.12 -44.10
N LEU A 326 12.40 9.20 -43.60
CA LEU A 326 12.70 9.23 -42.19
C LEU A 326 13.23 10.62 -41.84
N HIS A 327 12.52 11.31 -40.95
CA HIS A 327 12.86 12.67 -40.55
C HIS A 327 13.15 12.73 -39.05
N VAL A 328 14.24 13.39 -38.68
CA VAL A 328 14.66 13.60 -37.27
C VAL A 328 14.62 15.09 -36.94
N ASP A 329 13.83 15.43 -35.91
CA ASP A 329 13.70 16.78 -35.39
C ASP A 329 13.73 16.75 -33.85
N GLY A 330 14.90 17.06 -33.28
CA GLY A 330 15.13 17.03 -31.84
C GLY A 330 14.91 15.62 -31.28
N PRO A 331 14.07 15.42 -30.25
CA PRO A 331 13.77 14.09 -29.70
C PRO A 331 12.72 13.29 -30.50
N ARG A 332 12.27 13.81 -31.65
CA ARG A 332 11.21 13.22 -32.46
C ARG A 332 11.78 12.60 -33.73
N ILE A 333 11.33 11.39 -34.05
CA ILE A 333 11.61 10.70 -35.30
C ILE A 333 10.29 10.36 -35.98
N THR A 334 10.13 10.74 -37.25
CA THR A 334 8.96 10.42 -38.04
C THR A 334 9.32 9.54 -39.23
N VAL A 335 8.53 8.49 -39.46
CA VAL A 335 8.63 7.63 -40.65
C VAL A 335 7.36 7.81 -41.46
N ARG A 336 7.51 8.26 -42.71
CA ARG A 336 6.41 8.54 -43.63
C ARG A 336 6.54 7.71 -44.91
N ASP A 337 5.44 7.13 -45.34
CA ASP A 337 5.28 6.59 -46.70
C ASP A 337 4.30 7.44 -47.53
N HIS A 338 4.10 7.03 -48.78
CA HIS A 338 3.16 7.66 -49.73
C HIS A 338 2.06 6.69 -50.18
N GLY A 339 1.74 5.68 -49.35
CA GLY A 339 0.72 4.68 -49.66
C GLY A 339 -0.71 5.13 -49.29
N PRO A 340 -1.64 4.16 -49.16
CA PRO A 340 -3.03 4.45 -48.81
C PRO A 340 -3.22 4.95 -47.37
N GLY A 341 -2.17 4.91 -46.54
CA GLY A 341 -2.23 5.26 -45.11
C GLY A 341 -2.64 4.11 -44.21
N TYR A 342 -2.73 4.39 -42.92
CA TYR A 342 -3.27 3.49 -41.92
C TYR A 342 -4.81 3.40 -41.98
N PRO A 343 -5.39 2.21 -41.80
CA PRO A 343 -6.83 2.04 -41.69
C PRO A 343 -7.38 2.73 -40.44
N GLU A 344 -8.63 3.19 -40.51
CA GLU A 344 -9.26 4.00 -39.46
C GLU A 344 -9.32 3.30 -38.09
N ASP A 345 -9.47 1.97 -38.08
CA ASP A 345 -9.47 1.18 -36.85
C ASP A 345 -8.12 1.18 -36.13
N LEU A 346 -7.01 1.20 -36.89
CA LEU A 346 -5.67 1.31 -36.31
C LEU A 346 -5.48 2.70 -35.70
N LEU A 347 -6.00 3.74 -36.34
CA LEU A 347 -5.94 5.11 -35.81
C LEU A 347 -6.78 5.27 -34.53
N ARG A 348 -7.94 4.62 -34.46
CA ARG A 348 -8.84 4.66 -33.29
C ARG A 348 -8.36 3.82 -32.11
N HIS A 349 -7.92 2.59 -32.37
CA HIS A 349 -7.66 1.59 -31.33
C HIS A 349 -6.19 1.24 -31.15
N GLY A 350 -5.31 1.80 -31.97
CA GLY A 350 -3.89 1.46 -32.01
C GLY A 350 -3.60 0.09 -32.65
N PRO A 351 -2.32 -0.30 -32.75
CA PRO A 351 -1.92 -1.61 -33.27
C PRO A 351 -2.44 -2.76 -32.41
N GLN A 352 -2.90 -3.83 -33.05
CA GLN A 352 -3.40 -5.03 -32.35
C GLN A 352 -2.81 -6.30 -32.95
N ARG A 353 -2.66 -7.33 -32.12
CA ARG A 353 -2.06 -8.61 -32.51
C ARG A 353 -2.88 -9.29 -33.59
N PHE A 354 -2.19 -9.85 -34.58
CA PHE A 354 -2.76 -10.67 -35.66
C PHE A 354 -3.85 -9.98 -36.52
N ARG A 355 -3.98 -8.65 -36.45
CA ARG A 355 -4.87 -7.90 -37.34
C ARG A 355 -4.11 -7.42 -38.57
N THR A 356 -4.35 -8.10 -39.70
CA THR A 356 -3.91 -7.66 -41.02
C THR A 356 -5.16 -7.48 -41.88
N ASN A 357 -5.53 -6.23 -42.21
CA ASN A 357 -6.72 -5.93 -43.03
C ASN A 357 -6.50 -6.19 -44.54
N ALA A 358 -5.40 -6.84 -44.94
CA ALA A 358 -5.09 -7.18 -46.32
C ALA A 358 -5.38 -8.67 -46.58
N PRO A 359 -6.35 -9.01 -47.45
CA PRO A 359 -6.60 -10.39 -47.88
C PRO A 359 -5.54 -10.90 -48.88
N GLU A 360 -4.51 -10.10 -49.21
CA GLU A 360 -3.45 -10.49 -50.12
C GLU A 360 -2.39 -11.33 -49.44
N ARG A 361 -2.16 -12.49 -50.04
CA ARG A 361 -1.35 -13.61 -49.58
C ARG A 361 0.03 -13.19 -49.07
N GLY A 362 0.20 -13.34 -47.76
CA GLY A 362 1.38 -13.95 -47.15
C GLY A 362 2.65 -13.11 -47.16
N ARG A 363 2.86 -12.33 -46.08
CA ARG A 363 4.20 -12.09 -45.48
C ARG A 363 4.17 -11.27 -44.18
N GLY A 364 3.06 -10.62 -43.82
CA GLY A 364 2.93 -9.82 -42.58
C GLY A 364 1.89 -10.36 -41.60
N HIS A 365 2.31 -10.59 -40.36
CA HIS A 365 1.48 -11.17 -39.29
C HIS A 365 0.81 -10.11 -38.39
N GLY A 366 0.90 -8.83 -38.75
CA GLY A 366 0.33 -7.73 -37.95
C GLY A 366 1.08 -7.45 -36.63
N LEU A 367 2.20 -8.13 -36.37
CA LEU A 367 2.95 -8.02 -35.10
C LEU A 367 3.93 -6.84 -35.07
N GLY A 368 4.47 -6.40 -36.22
CA GLY A 368 5.55 -5.41 -36.26
C GLY A 368 5.23 -4.07 -35.58
N LEU A 369 4.04 -3.50 -35.82
CA LEU A 369 3.61 -2.26 -35.15
C LEU A 369 3.32 -2.46 -33.66
N THR A 370 2.88 -3.66 -33.28
CA THR A 370 2.68 -4.04 -31.86
C THR A 370 4.03 -4.14 -31.13
N ILE A 371 5.03 -4.76 -31.76
CA ILE A 371 6.41 -4.85 -31.25
C ILE A 371 7.02 -3.45 -31.09
N ALA A 372 6.88 -2.60 -32.12
CA ALA A 372 7.36 -1.21 -32.06
C ALA A 372 6.71 -0.43 -30.91
N THR A 373 5.41 -0.59 -30.70
CA THR A 373 4.68 0.05 -29.60
C THR A 373 5.12 -0.47 -28.23
N GLY A 374 5.34 -1.78 -28.09
CA GLY A 374 5.84 -2.38 -26.86
C GLY A 374 7.24 -1.89 -26.51
N HIS A 375 8.18 -1.86 -27.47
CA HIS A 375 9.51 -1.30 -27.23
C HIS A 375 9.48 0.19 -26.89
N ALA A 376 8.62 0.98 -27.55
CA ALA A 376 8.46 2.40 -27.24
C ALA A 376 8.04 2.59 -25.78
N ARG A 377 7.08 1.78 -25.29
CA ARG A 377 6.66 1.80 -23.88
C ARG A 377 7.81 1.49 -22.92
N VAL A 378 8.63 0.46 -23.20
CA VAL A 378 9.76 0.07 -22.34
C VAL A 378 10.82 1.18 -22.22
N ILE A 379 11.07 1.94 -23.29
CA ILE A 379 12.02 3.08 -23.25
C ILE A 379 11.36 4.39 -22.82
N GLY A 380 10.09 4.38 -22.42
CA GLY A 380 9.34 5.59 -22.04
C GLY A 380 9.06 6.55 -23.19
N ALA A 381 9.11 6.08 -24.44
CA ALA A 381 8.82 6.86 -25.63
C ALA A 381 7.33 6.79 -26.01
N THR A 382 6.84 7.86 -26.63
CA THR A 382 5.48 7.93 -27.17
C THR A 382 5.51 7.65 -28.66
N LEU A 383 4.84 6.58 -29.09
CA LEU A 383 4.66 6.24 -30.51
C LEU A 383 3.22 6.52 -30.93
N THR A 384 3.05 7.31 -32.00
CA THR A 384 1.73 7.70 -32.54
C THR A 384 1.65 7.41 -34.02
N PHE A 385 0.44 7.14 -34.50
CA PHE A 385 0.14 6.81 -35.89
C PHE A 385 -0.90 7.78 -36.43
N ALA A 386 -0.65 8.34 -37.61
CA ALA A 386 -1.55 9.26 -38.30
C ALA A 386 -1.46 9.04 -39.82
N ASN A 387 -2.42 9.59 -40.56
CA ASN A 387 -2.32 9.69 -42.01
C ASN A 387 -1.93 11.12 -42.38
N HIS A 388 -0.95 11.27 -43.26
CA HIS A 388 -0.47 12.58 -43.67
C HIS A 388 -1.53 13.27 -44.58
N PRO A 389 -1.75 14.60 -44.49
CA PRO A 389 -2.77 15.29 -45.29
C PRO A 389 -2.61 15.12 -46.81
N ALA A 390 -1.36 14.99 -47.27
CA ALA A 390 -1.03 14.72 -48.67
C ALA A 390 -1.06 13.22 -49.05
N GLY A 391 -1.63 12.36 -48.20
CA GLY A 391 -1.61 10.90 -48.35
C GLY A 391 -0.39 10.23 -47.71
N GLY A 392 -0.53 8.93 -47.45
CA GLY A 392 0.50 8.10 -46.81
C GLY A 392 0.37 7.96 -45.30
N ALA A 393 0.99 6.91 -44.78
CA ALA A 393 1.04 6.63 -43.35
C ALA A 393 2.19 7.41 -42.69
N LEU A 394 1.96 7.96 -41.50
CA LEU A 394 2.92 8.72 -40.72
C LEU A 394 3.01 8.14 -39.31
N ALA A 395 4.14 7.48 -39.00
CA ALA A 395 4.46 7.06 -37.64
C ALA A 395 5.38 8.09 -36.99
N THR A 396 5.05 8.53 -35.77
CA THR A 396 5.82 9.53 -35.03
C THR A 396 6.24 8.98 -33.67
N LEU A 397 7.55 8.77 -33.51
CA LEU A 397 8.19 8.38 -32.26
C LEU A 397 8.73 9.62 -31.56
N THR A 398 8.31 9.86 -30.31
CA THR A 398 8.79 10.96 -29.47
C THR A 398 9.49 10.37 -28.25
N LEU A 399 10.81 10.57 -28.16
CA LEU A 399 11.61 10.10 -27.03
C LEU A 399 11.49 11.05 -25.83
N PRO A 400 11.59 10.53 -24.59
CA PRO A 400 11.53 11.37 -23.40
C PRO A 400 12.69 12.38 -23.41
N ARG A 401 12.39 13.63 -23.04
CA ARG A 401 13.40 14.68 -22.93
C ARG A 401 14.32 14.34 -21.75
N THR A 402 15.62 14.23 -22.02
CA THR A 402 16.62 14.32 -20.97
C THR A 402 16.63 15.77 -20.48
N ASP A 403 15.95 16.06 -19.36
CA ASP A 403 16.14 17.34 -18.68
C ASP A 403 17.55 17.34 -18.06
N PRO A 404 18.41 18.33 -18.35
CA PRO A 404 19.76 18.40 -17.80
C PRO A 404 19.83 18.59 -16.26
N GLY A 405 18.71 18.51 -15.54
CA GLY A 405 18.59 18.99 -14.16
C GLY A 405 17.84 18.07 -13.18
N HIS A 406 17.58 16.80 -13.51
CA HIS A 406 16.85 15.90 -12.59
C HIS A 406 17.54 14.57 -12.27
N ASP A 407 18.86 14.48 -12.46
CA ASP A 407 19.67 13.38 -11.93
C ASP A 407 20.19 13.77 -10.53
N GLY A 408 19.26 13.86 -9.57
CA GLY A 408 19.54 14.02 -8.15
C GLY A 408 20.07 12.74 -7.49
N ARG A 409 21.10 12.09 -8.05
CA ARG A 409 22.01 11.19 -7.33
C ARG A 409 23.40 11.25 -7.95
N ALA A 410 24.33 11.76 -7.15
CA ALA A 410 25.75 11.92 -7.44
C ALA A 410 26.38 10.66 -8.08
N GLY A 411 26.73 10.76 -9.37
CA GLY A 411 27.88 10.06 -9.92
C GLY A 411 29.14 10.90 -9.64
N PRO A 412 30.27 10.30 -9.23
CA PRO A 412 31.47 11.05 -8.92
C PRO A 412 31.95 11.80 -10.18
N THR A 413 32.20 13.10 -10.01
CA THR A 413 32.81 14.01 -10.97
C THR A 413 34.02 13.38 -11.69
N PRO A 414 34.19 13.59 -13.00
CA PRO A 414 35.37 13.12 -13.71
C PRO A 414 36.58 13.95 -13.24
N VAL A 415 37.53 13.30 -12.59
CA VAL A 415 38.83 13.89 -12.27
C VAL A 415 39.65 13.98 -13.55
N GLY A 416 40.03 15.21 -13.91
CA GLY A 416 41.26 15.70 -14.59
C GLY A 416 42.00 14.87 -15.66
N PRO A 417 42.77 15.54 -16.54
CA PRO A 417 43.29 14.93 -17.76
C PRO A 417 44.41 13.91 -17.49
N ALA A 418 44.48 12.94 -18.40
CA ALA A 418 45.40 11.82 -18.42
C ALA A 418 46.88 12.23 -18.28
N LEU A 419 47.58 11.61 -17.33
CA LEU A 419 49.05 11.54 -17.31
C LEU A 419 49.54 10.44 -18.28
N PRO A 420 50.73 10.61 -18.88
CA PRO A 420 51.18 9.77 -19.99
C PRO A 420 51.63 8.38 -19.52
N VAL A 421 51.41 7.41 -20.41
CA VAL A 421 51.80 6.00 -20.27
C VAL A 421 53.32 5.88 -20.19
N LEU A 422 53.86 5.52 -19.02
CA LEU A 422 55.22 4.99 -18.90
C LEU A 422 55.21 3.50 -19.27
N ARG A 423 55.74 3.19 -20.46
CA ARG A 423 56.16 1.84 -20.84
C ARG A 423 57.42 1.45 -20.06
N GLY A 424 57.39 0.29 -19.41
CA GLY A 424 58.58 -0.51 -19.10
C GLY A 424 59.16 -0.36 -17.69
N ALA A 425 58.70 -1.20 -16.75
CA ALA A 425 59.52 -1.69 -15.63
C ALA A 425 58.91 -3.01 -15.08
N PRO A 426 59.71 -4.06 -14.80
CA PRO A 426 59.21 -5.35 -14.35
C PRO A 426 58.82 -5.34 -12.86
N CYS A 427 57.67 -5.94 -12.54
CA CYS A 427 57.20 -6.18 -11.18
C CYS A 427 58.16 -7.12 -10.41
N ARG A 428 58.79 -6.62 -9.34
CA ARG A 428 59.31 -7.46 -8.25
C ARG A 428 58.22 -7.63 -7.19
N VAL A 429 57.72 -8.86 -7.03
CA VAL A 429 56.89 -9.24 -5.90
C VAL A 429 57.83 -9.51 -4.72
N ARG A 430 57.64 -8.80 -3.60
CA ARG A 430 58.29 -9.09 -2.32
C ARG A 430 57.36 -9.98 -1.50
N THR A 431 57.47 -11.29 -1.66
CA THR A 431 56.94 -12.26 -0.69
C THR A 431 58.02 -12.50 0.36
N ASP A 432 57.76 -12.07 1.59
CA ASP A 432 58.18 -12.73 2.85
C ASP A 432 58.07 -11.70 4.00
N ASP A 433 56.94 -11.74 4.71
CA ASP A 433 56.87 -11.27 6.09
C ASP A 433 55.90 -12.19 6.88
N PRO A 434 56.42 -13.08 7.75
CA PRO A 434 55.60 -14.05 8.47
C PRO A 434 54.92 -13.50 9.74
N ARG A 435 54.81 -12.19 9.95
CA ARG A 435 54.28 -11.63 11.22
C ARG A 435 52.80 -11.25 11.24
N TYR A 436 52.00 -11.60 10.23
CA TYR A 436 50.60 -11.13 10.15
C TYR A 436 49.51 -12.14 10.59
N TRP A 437 49.85 -13.36 11.04
CA TRP A 437 48.85 -14.41 11.34
C TRP A 437 48.97 -15.08 12.72
N ALA A 438 49.44 -14.38 13.75
CA ALA A 438 49.30 -14.85 15.12
C ALA A 438 48.02 -14.29 15.75
N GLY A 439 46.98 -15.14 15.92
CA GLY A 439 45.93 -14.87 16.90
C GLY A 439 44.46 -14.99 16.49
N ARG A 440 44.05 -15.95 15.66
CA ARG A 440 42.63 -16.37 15.60
C ARG A 440 42.49 -17.88 15.46
N ASP A 441 41.98 -18.49 16.52
CA ASP A 441 41.60 -19.90 16.62
C ASP A 441 40.35 -20.18 15.75
N LEU A 442 40.51 -20.97 14.69
CA LEU A 442 39.46 -21.31 13.71
C LEU A 442 38.86 -22.71 13.94
N SER A 443 39.02 -23.28 15.14
CA SER A 443 38.54 -24.63 15.45
C SER A 443 37.01 -24.73 15.70
N ALA A 444 36.29 -23.61 15.90
CA ALA A 444 34.84 -23.62 16.20
C ALA A 444 33.90 -23.47 14.97
N GLY A 445 34.45 -23.29 13.77
CA GLY A 445 33.69 -23.11 12.52
C GLY A 445 33.58 -24.37 11.64
N ALA A 446 34.53 -25.29 11.76
CA ALA A 446 34.64 -26.45 10.87
C ALA A 446 33.64 -27.58 11.19
N SER A 447 33.15 -27.67 12.42
CA SER A 447 32.20 -28.72 12.85
C SER A 447 30.76 -28.44 12.39
N ARG A 448 30.35 -27.16 12.31
CA ARG A 448 29.02 -26.76 11.82
C ARG A 448 28.86 -26.85 10.30
N TRP A 449 29.96 -26.76 9.55
CA TRP A 449 29.95 -26.93 8.10
C TRP A 449 29.83 -28.40 7.66
N ARG A 450 30.46 -29.33 8.40
CA ARG A 450 30.41 -30.77 8.09
C ARG A 450 29.04 -31.40 8.36
N ALA A 451 28.30 -30.92 9.35
CA ALA A 451 26.93 -31.38 9.63
C ALA A 451 25.90 -30.95 8.56
N ARG A 452 26.20 -29.89 7.79
CA ARG A 452 25.27 -29.32 6.80
C ARG A 452 25.48 -29.85 5.37
N MET A 453 26.63 -30.49 5.09
CA MET A 453 26.91 -31.15 3.80
C MET A 453 26.42 -32.61 3.71
N ALA A 454 26.10 -33.28 4.82
CA ALA A 454 25.69 -34.68 4.82
C ALA A 454 24.24 -34.95 4.35
N ALA A 455 23.46 -33.90 4.01
CA ALA A 455 22.04 -34.02 3.70
C ALA A 455 21.69 -34.10 2.20
N ASN A 456 22.65 -34.01 1.27
CA ASN A 456 22.36 -34.00 -0.18
C ASN A 456 23.27 -34.95 -0.97
N ALA A 457 23.35 -36.21 -0.54
CA ALA A 457 23.99 -37.29 -1.29
C ALA A 457 22.96 -38.01 -2.21
N ARG A 458 22.56 -37.34 -3.30
CA ARG A 458 22.04 -38.00 -4.51
C ARG A 458 22.68 -37.28 -5.69
N TYR A 459 23.25 -38.04 -6.65
CA TYR A 459 24.03 -37.60 -7.82
C TYR A 459 25.56 -37.57 -7.71
N ALA A 460 26.18 -38.59 -7.10
CA ALA A 460 27.61 -38.86 -7.29
C ALA A 460 27.83 -40.30 -7.79
N SER A 461 27.54 -40.55 -9.07
CA SER A 461 27.88 -41.83 -9.73
C SER A 461 27.85 -41.77 -11.26
N ILE A 462 28.59 -40.86 -11.92
CA ILE A 462 28.76 -40.92 -13.41
C ILE A 462 30.20 -40.68 -13.93
N PHE A 463 31.21 -40.30 -13.14
CA PHE A 463 32.58 -40.21 -13.70
C PHE A 463 33.63 -40.80 -12.76
N ALA A 464 33.93 -42.08 -12.97
CA ALA A 464 35.13 -42.73 -12.46
C ALA A 464 35.66 -43.72 -13.52
N ALA A 465 36.72 -43.34 -14.22
CA ALA A 465 37.71 -44.27 -14.76
C ALA A 465 39.06 -43.55 -14.98
N PRO A 466 40.20 -44.25 -14.84
CA PRO A 466 41.47 -43.66 -14.43
C PRO A 466 42.48 -43.55 -15.59
N THR A 467 43.41 -42.61 -15.52
CA THR A 467 44.69 -42.71 -16.24
C THR A 467 45.87 -42.36 -15.35
N ARG A 468 46.85 -43.29 -15.36
CA ARG A 468 48.11 -43.28 -14.63
C ARG A 468 49.12 -42.33 -15.27
N ALA A 469 50.01 -41.86 -14.40
CA ALA A 469 51.17 -41.01 -14.58
C ALA A 469 52.19 -41.46 -15.65
N SER A 470 52.89 -40.47 -16.24
CA SER A 470 54.36 -40.41 -16.23
C SER A 470 54.89 -39.03 -16.67
N GLY A 471 55.85 -38.50 -15.89
CA GLY A 471 57.05 -37.79 -16.36
C GLY A 471 56.94 -36.37 -16.92
N ASP A 472 57.33 -35.40 -16.08
CA ASP A 472 58.16 -34.24 -16.39
C ASP A 472 57.73 -33.24 -17.49
N THR A 473 57.13 -32.13 -17.07
CA THR A 473 57.61 -30.75 -17.34
C THR A 473 56.68 -29.69 -16.73
N CYS A 474 57.28 -28.64 -16.16
CA CYS A 474 56.62 -27.55 -15.45
C CYS A 474 55.62 -26.77 -16.32
N PHE A 475 54.37 -26.69 -15.87
CA PHE A 475 53.27 -25.94 -16.48
C PHE A 475 53.12 -24.57 -15.79
N GLY A 476 53.53 -23.49 -16.48
CA GLY A 476 53.43 -22.11 -16.02
C GLY A 476 52.36 -21.29 -16.75
N SER A 477 51.16 -21.23 -16.18
CA SER A 477 50.13 -20.18 -16.33
C SER A 477 49.51 -19.91 -17.72
N ARG A 478 48.46 -20.67 -18.04
CA ARG A 478 47.27 -20.15 -18.75
C ARG A 478 46.01 -20.52 -17.95
N SER A 479 45.56 -19.62 -17.07
CA SER A 479 44.20 -19.67 -16.49
C SER A 479 43.77 -18.34 -15.86
N ARG A 480 43.80 -17.26 -16.65
CA ARG A 480 43.02 -16.04 -16.35
C ARG A 480 41.76 -15.99 -17.20
N TYR A 481 40.88 -16.99 -17.07
CA TYR A 481 39.48 -16.91 -17.55
C TYR A 481 38.48 -17.84 -16.84
N ALA A 482 38.87 -18.56 -15.78
CA ALA A 482 37.98 -19.49 -15.06
C ALA A 482 37.77 -19.08 -13.59
N ARG A 483 37.45 -17.81 -13.33
CA ARG A 483 37.05 -17.36 -11.98
C ARG A 483 36.07 -16.18 -11.93
N ALA A 484 35.17 -16.11 -12.92
CA ALA A 484 34.07 -15.15 -12.95
C ALA A 484 32.73 -15.79 -13.41
N ALA A 485 32.47 -17.05 -13.04
CA ALA A 485 31.24 -17.76 -13.37
C ALA A 485 30.63 -18.54 -12.19
N LEU A 486 30.95 -18.14 -10.95
CA LEU A 486 30.35 -18.71 -9.72
C LEU A 486 30.05 -17.62 -8.68
N ALA A 487 29.50 -16.52 -9.16
CA ALA A 487 28.72 -15.59 -8.36
C ALA A 487 27.49 -15.28 -9.19
N TRP A 488 26.43 -16.08 -9.01
CA TRP A 488 25.01 -15.83 -9.29
C TRP A 488 24.27 -17.16 -9.03
N SER A 489 24.21 -17.52 -7.74
CA SER A 489 23.22 -18.44 -7.15
C SER A 489 23.41 -18.48 -5.63
N THR A 490 22.95 -17.43 -4.98
CA THR A 490 22.48 -17.47 -3.58
C THR A 490 21.15 -16.76 -3.53
#